data_AF-A0A3S4KJD5-F1
#
_entry.id   AF-A0A3S4KJD5-F1
#
_cell.length_a   1.000
_cell.length_b   1.000
_cell.length_c   1.000
_cell.angle_alpha   90.00
_cell.angle_beta   90.00
_cell.angle_gamma   90.00
#
_symmetry.space_group_name_H-M   'P 1'
#
loop_
_entity.id
_entity.type
_entity.pdbx_description
1 polymer ?
#
loop_
_entity_poly.entity_id
_entity_poly.type
_entity_poly.pdbx_seq_one_letter_code
_entity_poly.pdbx_strand_id
1 'polypeptide(L)'
;MQLAVSVAYIVGAEHTFDISADLQELAHTNVTVVCAGAKSILDLGLTTEYLETFGVPLIGYQTQALPAFFCRTSPFDVSIRLDSAQDIARAMAVKWQTGLNGGLVVANPIPGTVCDGGREKSTRRSIRP
;
A
#
# COMPACT_ATOMS: atom_id res chain seq x y z
N MET A 1 19.40 0.21 2.69
CA MET A 1 18.02 0.05 2.20
C MET A 1 17.10 0.22 3.40
N GLN A 2 16.70 1.46 3.70
CA GLN A 2 15.94 1.80 4.91
C GLN A 2 14.49 1.35 4.70
N LEU A 3 14.07 0.32 5.44
CA LEU A 3 12.72 -0.27 5.41
C LEU A 3 11.90 0.30 6.56
N ALA A 4 10.94 1.15 6.21
CA ALA A 4 9.64 1.36 6.84
C ALA A 4 9.15 2.76 6.47
N VAL A 5 8.34 2.86 5.41
CA VAL A 5 7.51 4.05 5.21
C VAL A 5 6.08 3.55 5.16
N SER A 6 5.32 3.78 6.23
CA SER A 6 3.86 3.68 6.14
C SER A 6 3.43 4.70 5.10
N VAL A 7 2.97 4.24 3.95
CA VAL A 7 2.26 5.11 3.00
C VAL A 7 0.99 5.56 3.71
N ALA A 8 0.83 6.85 3.93
CA ALA A 8 -0.43 7.41 4.37
C ALA A 8 -1.40 7.39 3.19
N TYR A 9 -2.61 6.94 3.44
CA TYR A 9 -3.68 6.77 2.46
C TYR A 9 -4.95 7.51 2.90
N ILE A 10 -5.98 7.43 2.06
CA ILE A 10 -7.21 8.22 2.11
C ILE A 10 -8.02 8.00 3.40
N VAL A 11 -8.48 9.10 4.01
CA VAL A 11 -9.45 9.11 5.11
C VAL A 11 -10.69 9.91 4.70
N GLY A 12 -11.86 9.26 4.61
CA GLY A 12 -13.14 9.97 4.40
C GLY A 12 -13.18 10.91 3.19
N ALA A 13 -12.53 10.54 2.08
CA ALA A 13 -12.42 11.39 0.89
C ALA A 13 -13.77 11.75 0.27
N GLU A 14 -14.78 10.90 0.43
CA GLU A 14 -16.13 11.12 -0.08
C GLU A 14 -16.81 12.37 0.52
N HIS A 15 -16.31 12.87 1.65
CA HIS A 15 -16.84 14.07 2.31
C HIS A 15 -15.79 15.14 2.62
N THR A 16 -14.52 14.76 2.79
CA THR A 16 -13.47 15.68 3.30
C THR A 16 -12.35 15.96 2.32
N PHE A 17 -12.21 15.16 1.25
CA PHE A 17 -11.08 15.23 0.32
C PHE A 17 -9.70 15.14 1.01
N ASP A 18 -9.60 14.48 2.18
CA ASP A 18 -8.34 14.25 2.88
C ASP A 18 -7.56 13.09 2.22
N ILE A 19 -6.81 13.45 1.17
CA ILE A 19 -5.98 12.56 0.36
C ILE A 19 -4.52 12.85 0.66
N SER A 20 -3.80 11.83 1.13
CA SER A 20 -2.38 11.94 1.45
C SER A 20 -1.53 12.36 0.23
N ALA A 21 -0.60 13.30 0.46
CA ALA A 21 0.41 13.69 -0.53
C ALA A 21 1.31 12.53 -0.96
N ASP A 22 1.45 11.49 -0.13
CA ASP A 22 2.22 10.28 -0.46
C ASP A 22 1.72 9.61 -1.75
N LEU A 23 0.42 9.69 -2.05
CA LEU A 23 -0.18 9.11 -3.25
C LEU A 23 0.24 9.87 -4.52
N GLN A 24 0.34 11.20 -4.43
CA GLN A 24 0.82 12.04 -5.52
C GLN A 24 2.33 11.87 -5.72
N GLU A 25 3.10 11.78 -4.64
CA GLU A 25 4.52 11.45 -4.72
C GLU A 25 4.76 10.09 -5.37
N LEU A 26 3.97 9.07 -5.01
CA LEU A 26 4.02 7.77 -5.66
C LEU A 26 3.64 7.82 -7.14
N ALA A 27 2.77 8.73 -7.58
CA ALA A 27 2.41 8.85 -8.99
C ALA A 27 3.56 9.41 -9.85
N HIS A 28 4.45 10.21 -9.28
CA HIS A 28 5.43 10.99 -10.05
C HIS A 28 6.90 10.63 -9.78
N THR A 29 7.21 10.09 -8.61
CA THR A 29 8.59 9.85 -8.17
C THR A 29 8.98 8.38 -8.38
N ASN A 30 10.11 8.14 -9.06
CA ASN A 30 10.64 6.79 -9.31
C ASN A 30 11.25 6.17 -8.05
N VAL A 31 10.39 5.70 -7.14
CA VAL A 31 10.75 5.07 -5.87
C VAL A 31 9.95 3.80 -5.64
N THR A 32 10.52 2.82 -4.94
CA THR A 32 9.78 1.65 -4.46
C THR A 32 9.62 1.74 -2.97
N VAL A 33 8.36 1.73 -2.51
CA VAL A 33 8.02 1.78 -1.09
C VAL A 33 7.63 0.38 -0.63
N VAL A 34 8.35 -0.15 0.36
CA VAL A 34 8.02 -1.43 1.00
C VAL A 34 7.32 -1.15 2.33
N CYS A 35 6.11 -1.67 2.48
CA CYS A 35 5.26 -1.42 3.65
C CYS A 35 4.49 -2.69 4.07
N ALA A 36 3.89 -2.69 5.25
CA ALA A 36 2.97 -3.74 5.70
C ALA A 36 1.54 -3.55 5.14
N GLY A 37 1.43 -2.92 3.96
CA GLY A 37 0.18 -2.42 3.40
C GLY A 37 -0.28 -1.12 4.05
N ALA A 38 -1.56 -0.81 3.88
CA ALA A 38 -2.17 0.44 4.33
C ALA A 38 -2.60 0.38 5.80
N LYS A 39 -2.50 1.52 6.51
CA LYS A 39 -2.99 1.61 7.89
C LYS A 39 -4.47 1.25 7.91
N SER A 40 -4.86 0.37 8.82
CA SER A 40 -6.21 -0.22 8.91
C SER A 40 -7.34 0.76 9.27
N ILE A 41 -6.99 2.02 9.54
CA ILE A 41 -7.89 3.14 9.77
C ILE A 41 -8.36 3.82 8.47
N LEU A 42 -7.75 3.46 7.34
CA LEU A 42 -7.91 4.10 6.03
C LEU A 42 -8.86 3.28 5.15
N ASP A 43 -9.47 3.93 4.15
CA ASP A 43 -10.29 3.23 3.16
C ASP A 43 -9.40 2.52 2.14
N LEU A 44 -9.25 1.21 2.32
CA LEU A 44 -8.41 0.35 1.48
C LEU A 44 -8.95 0.23 0.06
N GLY A 45 -10.27 0.26 -0.14
CA GLY A 45 -10.88 0.15 -1.47
C GLY A 45 -10.63 1.40 -2.29
N LEU A 46 -10.89 2.57 -1.72
CA LEU A 46 -10.56 3.84 -2.39
C LEU A 46 -9.07 3.97 -2.67
N THR A 47 -8.23 3.45 -1.77
CA THR A 47 -6.78 3.44 -1.95
C THR A 47 -6.34 2.60 -3.14
N THR A 48 -6.86 1.37 -3.28
CA THR A 48 -6.50 0.49 -4.40
C THR A 48 -6.94 1.11 -5.74
N GLU A 49 -8.15 1.66 -5.79
CA GLU A 49 -8.69 2.35 -6.98
C GLU A 49 -7.87 3.59 -7.34
N TYR A 50 -7.42 4.36 -6.34
CA TYR A 50 -6.60 5.54 -6.57
C TYR A 50 -5.24 5.16 -7.14
N LEU A 51 -4.55 4.17 -6.54
CA LEU A 51 -3.26 3.70 -7.05
C LEU A 51 -3.38 3.19 -8.49
N GLU A 52 -4.44 2.46 -8.80
CA GLU A 52 -4.74 2.00 -10.16
C GLU A 52 -4.96 3.16 -11.13
N THR A 53 -5.77 4.14 -10.75
CA THR A 53 -6.06 5.34 -11.56
C THR A 53 -4.79 6.11 -11.93
N PHE A 54 -3.83 6.20 -11.01
CA PHE A 54 -2.56 6.91 -11.22
C PHE A 54 -1.43 6.00 -11.74
N GLY A 55 -1.71 4.75 -12.09
CA GLY A 55 -0.74 3.83 -12.68
C GLY A 55 0.40 3.44 -11.72
N VAL A 56 0.14 3.45 -10.41
CA VAL A 56 1.08 3.04 -9.36
C VAL A 56 0.83 1.55 -9.03
N PRO A 57 1.77 0.64 -9.36
CA PRO A 57 1.58 -0.78 -9.09
C PRO A 57 1.55 -1.08 -7.59
N LEU A 58 0.50 -1.76 -7.15
CA LEU A 58 0.40 -2.35 -5.82
C LEU A 58 0.78 -3.84 -5.88
N ILE A 59 1.96 -4.17 -5.38
CA ILE A 59 2.58 -5.50 -5.42
C ILE A 59 2.41 -6.18 -4.06
N GLY A 60 1.81 -7.36 -4.03
CA GLY A 60 1.79 -8.23 -2.86
C GLY A 60 3.00 -9.15 -2.85
N TYR A 61 3.85 -9.05 -1.81
CA TYR A 61 4.96 -9.98 -1.65
C TYR A 61 4.44 -11.31 -1.08
N GLN A 62 4.45 -12.35 -1.91
CA GLN A 62 3.97 -13.70 -1.56
C GLN A 62 2.50 -13.76 -1.12
N THR A 63 1.69 -12.76 -1.49
CA THR A 63 0.27 -12.66 -1.13
C THR A 63 -0.54 -12.07 -2.28
N GLN A 64 -1.79 -12.52 -2.43
CA GLN A 64 -2.76 -11.88 -3.32
C GLN A 64 -3.66 -10.88 -2.57
N ALA A 65 -3.94 -11.14 -1.30
CA ALA A 65 -4.68 -10.21 -0.47
C ALA A 65 -3.76 -9.05 -0.04
N LEU A 66 -4.29 -7.82 -0.10
CA LEU A 66 -3.66 -6.62 0.44
C LEU A 66 -3.57 -6.74 1.98
N PRO A 67 -2.38 -6.69 2.58
CA PRO A 67 -2.23 -6.61 4.03
C PRO A 67 -2.80 -5.30 4.58
N ALA A 68 -3.49 -5.37 5.72
CA ALA A 68 -4.06 -4.21 6.40
C ALA A 68 -3.27 -3.90 7.68
N PHE A 69 -1.95 -3.67 7.54
CA PHE A 69 -1.01 -3.27 8.59
C PHE A 69 -0.88 -4.25 9.78
N PHE A 70 -1.90 -4.33 10.65
CA PHE A 70 -1.98 -5.30 11.75
C PHE A 70 -2.55 -6.65 11.32
N CYS A 71 -3.11 -6.73 10.12
CA CYS A 71 -3.74 -7.91 9.55
C CYS A 71 -2.98 -8.35 8.31
N ARG A 72 -2.69 -9.65 8.20
CA ARG A 72 -2.00 -10.22 7.02
C ARG A 72 -2.83 -10.17 5.75
N THR A 73 -4.15 -10.15 5.91
CA THR A 73 -5.12 -10.18 4.82
C THR A 73 -6.15 -9.09 5.06
N SER A 74 -6.76 -8.63 3.99
CA SER A 74 -7.94 -7.77 3.97
C SER A 74 -8.90 -8.32 2.91
N PRO A 75 -10.13 -7.80 2.79
CA PRO A 75 -11.04 -8.20 1.71
C PRO A 75 -10.66 -7.60 0.35
N PHE A 76 -9.53 -6.89 0.25
CA PHE A 76 -9.03 -6.27 -0.98
C PHE A 76 -7.81 -7.02 -1.48
N ASP A 77 -7.66 -7.06 -2.80
CA ASP A 77 -6.51 -7.68 -3.45
C ASP A 77 -5.47 -6.65 -3.88
N VAL A 78 -4.23 -7.10 -4.00
CA VAL A 78 -3.17 -6.33 -4.66
C VAL A 78 -3.34 -6.41 -6.18
N SER A 79 -2.79 -5.45 -6.92
CA SER A 79 -2.80 -5.47 -8.39
C SER A 79 -2.02 -6.66 -8.95
N ILE A 80 -0.91 -7.04 -8.30
CA ILE A 80 -0.08 -8.17 -8.71
C ILE A 80 0.60 -8.84 -7.52
N ARG A 81 0.59 -10.18 -7.49
CA ARG A 81 1.41 -10.96 -6.56
C ARG A 81 2.78 -11.27 -7.17
N LEU A 82 3.85 -11.03 -6.43
CA LEU A 82 5.21 -11.47 -6.77
C LEU A 82 5.84 -12.23 -5.60
N ASP A 83 6.49 -13.35 -5.86
CA ASP A 83 6.97 -14.25 -4.81
C ASP A 83 8.45 -14.05 -4.44
N SER A 84 9.20 -13.28 -5.24
CA SER A 84 10.63 -13.02 -5.00
C SER A 84 11.03 -11.55 -5.17
N ALA A 85 12.04 -11.12 -4.42
CA ALA A 85 12.61 -9.78 -4.54
C ALA A 85 13.22 -9.54 -5.93
N GLN A 86 13.73 -10.59 -6.57
CA GLN A 86 14.26 -10.55 -7.93
C GLN A 86 13.17 -10.20 -8.94
N ASP A 87 11.96 -10.75 -8.79
CA ASP A 87 10.84 -10.44 -9.69
C ASP A 87 10.40 -8.98 -9.52
N ILE A 88 10.35 -8.50 -8.28
CA ILE A 88 10.06 -7.09 -7.97
C ILE A 88 11.10 -6.18 -8.61
N ALA A 89 12.39 -6.48 -8.45
CA ALA A 89 13.46 -5.69 -9.05
C ALA A 89 13.38 -5.67 -10.58
N ARG A 90 13.00 -6.79 -11.23
CA ARG A 90 12.77 -6.82 -12.68
C ARG A 90 11.57 -5.96 -13.08
N ALA A 91 10.47 -6.02 -12.34
CA ALA A 91 9.30 -5.18 -12.61
C ALA A 91 9.62 -3.68 -12.48
N MET A 92 10.39 -3.29 -11.45
CA MET A 92 10.90 -1.93 -11.28
C MET A 92 11.74 -1.49 -12.49
N ALA A 93 12.70 -2.32 -12.90
CA ALA A 93 13.58 -2.03 -14.02
C ALA A 93 12.79 -1.85 -15.33
N VAL A 94 11.84 -2.74 -15.63
CA VAL A 94 11.00 -2.66 -16.83
C VAL A 94 10.16 -1.38 -16.82
N LYS A 95 9.46 -1.09 -15.71
CA LYS A 95 8.61 0.11 -15.59
C LYS A 95 9.39 1.40 -15.93
N TRP A 96 10.55 1.59 -15.32
CA TRP A 96 11.33 2.81 -15.54
C TRP A 96 12.06 2.85 -16.88
N GLN A 97 12.47 1.70 -17.43
CA GLN A 97 13.09 1.64 -18.76
C GLN A 97 12.10 1.93 -19.88
N THR A 98 10.81 1.62 -19.71
CA THR A 98 9.75 1.94 -20.68
C THR A 98 9.25 3.38 -20.58
N GLY A 99 9.85 4.22 -19.72
CA GLY A 99 9.44 5.62 -19.52
C GLY A 99 8.18 5.78 -18.67
N LEU A 100 7.69 4.72 -18.01
CA LEU A 100 6.56 4.81 -17.09
C LEU A 100 7.06 5.31 -15.73
N ASN A 101 7.14 6.63 -15.59
CA ASN A 101 7.53 7.27 -14.33
C ASN A 101 6.54 6.96 -13.20
N GLY A 102 6.95 7.28 -11.98
CA GLY A 102 6.21 6.96 -10.75
C GLY A 102 6.75 5.73 -10.03
N GLY A 103 6.25 5.55 -8.83
CA GLY A 103 6.72 4.58 -7.87
C GLY A 103 6.00 3.24 -7.97
N LEU A 104 6.36 2.37 -7.04
CA LEU A 104 5.74 1.07 -6.82
C LEU A 104 5.53 0.88 -5.32
N VAL A 105 4.42 0.25 -4.94
CA VAL A 105 4.15 -0.14 -3.56
C VAL A 105 4.33 -1.65 -3.44
N VAL A 106 5.18 -2.09 -2.53
CA VAL A 106 5.35 -3.50 -2.17
C VAL A 106 4.75 -3.73 -0.80
N ALA A 107 3.57 -4.34 -0.77
CA ALA A 107 2.88 -4.74 0.44
C ALA A 107 3.39 -6.11 0.90
N ASN A 108 4.14 -6.11 2.01
CA ASN A 108 4.73 -7.28 2.64
C ASN A 108 3.97 -7.62 3.93
N PRO A 109 3.21 -8.73 4.00
CA PRO A 109 2.47 -9.10 5.20
C PRO A 109 3.37 -9.21 6.44
N ILE A 110 2.86 -8.79 7.60
CA ILE A 110 3.55 -9.00 8.88
C ILE A 110 3.74 -10.50 9.18
N PRO A 111 4.82 -10.89 9.87
CA PRO A 111 5.02 -12.28 10.31
C PRO A 111 3.96 -12.69 11.36
N GLY A 112 3.64 -13.99 11.43
CA GLY A 112 2.66 -14.56 12.38
C GLY A 112 1.30 -14.91 11.74
N THR A 113 0.31 -15.29 12.54
CA THR A 113 -1.04 -15.69 12.07
C THR A 113 -2.17 -14.80 12.60
N VAL A 114 -1.89 -13.91 13.55
CA VAL A 114 -2.92 -13.16 14.27
C VAL A 114 -3.08 -11.77 13.68
N CYS A 115 -4.31 -11.46 13.28
CA CYS A 115 -4.77 -10.08 13.12
C CYS A 115 -4.91 -9.45 14.51
N ASP A 116 -4.04 -8.51 14.88
CA ASP A 116 -4.17 -7.77 16.15
C ASP A 116 -5.21 -6.64 16.00
N GLY A 117 -6.49 -7.03 15.92
CA GLY A 117 -7.62 -6.10 15.82
C GLY A 117 -7.80 -5.21 17.06
N GLY A 118 -7.08 -5.47 18.16
CA GLY A 118 -7.08 -4.64 19.36
C GLY A 118 -6.38 -3.29 19.12
N ARG A 119 -5.26 -3.29 18.40
CA ARG A 119 -4.53 -2.05 18.05
C ARG A 119 -5.26 -1.23 17.00
N GLU A 120 -5.92 -1.89 16.05
CA GLU A 120 -6.75 -1.22 15.03
C GLU A 120 -7.88 -0.39 15.66
N LYS A 121 -8.54 -0.90 16.71
CA LYS A 121 -9.58 -0.16 17.46
C LYS A 121 -9.01 1.01 18.26
N SER A 122 -7.82 0.85 18.84
CA SER A 122 -7.13 1.93 19.55
C SER A 122 -6.80 3.09 18.61
N THR A 123 -6.26 2.80 17.42
CA THR A 123 -5.95 3.83 16.43
C THR A 123 -7.22 4.48 15.90
N ARG A 124 -8.31 3.74 15.60
CA ARG A 124 -9.59 4.35 15.19
C ARG A 124 -10.20 5.26 16.26
N ARG A 125 -9.92 5.03 17.55
CA ARG A 125 -10.43 5.86 18.65
C ARG A 125 -9.71 7.21 18.76
N SER A 126 -8.45 7.30 18.33
CA SER A 126 -7.65 8.53 18.42
C SER A 126 -7.87 9.52 17.27
N ILE A 127 -8.61 9.13 16.23
CA ILE A 127 -8.86 9.93 15.01
C ILE A 127 -10.33 10.27 14.82
N ARG A 128 -11.20 9.83 15.75
CA ARG A 128 -12.55 10.38 15.83
C ARG A 128 -12.45 11.78 16.46
N PRO A 129 -12.99 12.83 15.82
CA PRO A 129 -13.03 14.17 16.40
C PRO A 129 -13.79 14.20 17.72
#